data_AF-A0A2M7IRK9-F1
#
_entry.id   AF-A0A2M7IRK9-F1
#
_cell.length_a   1.000
_cell.length_b   1.000
_cell.length_c   1.000
_cell.angle_alpha   90.00
_cell.angle_beta   90.00
_cell.angle_gamma   90.00
#
_symmetry.space_group_name_H-M   'P 1'
#
loop_
_entity.id
_entity.type
_entity.pdbx_description
1 polymer ?
#
loop_
_entity_poly.entity_id
_entity_poly.type
_entity_poly.pdbx_seq_one_letter_code
_entity_poly.pdbx_strand_id
1 'polypeptide(L)'
;MKIFCSLLVCVLVLSTATPAQSPYRLSWEKDGIILGSGAAVSILGYSLEQKINPLSVQEIEALSRNNINAFDRSATYHWSKNLMTGSDAGVVLMMLSPLSLFLDNNVRKDFQTISAMYFETMLFAVFLPSIAKRATERVRPFIYNEQTPLQDKLDVEARKSFFSGHTTVAFASAVFLSTVYDGYFPDSKYKNYVWAGSLLTAS
;
A
#
# COMPACT_ATOMS: atom_id res chain seq x y z
N MET A 1 -0.14 31.65 7.89
CA MET A 1 0.34 31.41 6.51
C MET A 1 -0.39 30.18 5.96
N LYS A 2 -1.74 30.24 5.87
CA LYS A 2 -2.55 30.27 4.64
C LYS A 2 -1.89 29.69 3.37
N ILE A 3 -2.61 28.73 2.77
CA ILE A 3 -2.49 28.08 1.46
C ILE A 3 -1.70 26.76 1.47
N PHE A 4 -2.41 25.66 1.72
CA PHE A 4 -2.27 24.44 0.92
C PHE A 4 -3.68 23.95 0.62
N CYS A 5 -4.19 24.44 -0.50
CA CYS A 5 -5.49 24.11 -1.07
C CYS A 5 -5.30 22.86 -1.93
N SER A 6 -6.14 21.86 -1.66
CA SER A 6 -6.54 20.73 -2.49
C SER A 6 -5.86 20.55 -3.85
N LEU A 7 -5.24 19.38 -4.05
CA LEU A 7 -5.16 18.76 -5.37
C LEU A 7 -5.77 17.35 -5.28
N LEU A 8 -7.07 17.30 -5.00
CA LEU A 8 -7.88 16.11 -5.26
C LEU A 8 -8.23 16.15 -6.75
N VAL A 9 -7.37 15.59 -7.59
CA VAL A 9 -7.67 15.42 -9.01
C VAL A 9 -8.59 14.20 -9.15
N CYS A 10 -9.88 14.39 -8.84
CA CYS A 10 -10.94 13.48 -9.24
C CYS A 10 -11.24 13.75 -10.73
N VAL A 11 -10.51 13.09 -11.63
CA VAL A 11 -10.88 13.05 -13.05
C VAL A 11 -12.03 12.06 -13.19
N LEU A 12 -13.24 12.56 -12.98
CA LEU A 12 -14.50 11.91 -13.34
C LEU A 12 -14.68 12.06 -14.85
N VAL A 13 -14.39 11.02 -15.63
CA VAL A 13 -14.71 10.99 -17.07
C VAL A 13 -15.62 9.82 -17.36
N LEU A 14 -16.90 10.14 -17.54
CA LEU A 14 -17.91 9.27 -18.12
C LEU A 14 -17.54 9.02 -19.59
N SER A 15 -17.07 7.81 -19.90
CA SER A 15 -16.94 7.34 -21.27
C SER A 15 -18.17 6.50 -21.62
N THR A 16 -18.85 6.82 -22.71
CA THR A 16 -19.97 6.02 -23.23
C THR A 16 -19.43 4.77 -23.91
N ALA A 17 -19.20 3.69 -23.14
CA ALA A 17 -18.81 2.40 -23.72
C ALA A 17 -20.05 1.60 -24.15
N THR A 18 -20.02 1.10 -25.39
CA THR A 18 -20.87 0.02 -25.91
C THR A 18 -20.84 -1.19 -24.97
N PRO A 19 -21.88 -2.05 -24.91
CA PRO A 19 -21.89 -3.23 -24.05
C PRO A 19 -20.81 -4.22 -24.50
N ALA A 20 -19.60 -4.05 -23.97
CA ALA A 20 -18.55 -5.04 -24.02
C ALA A 20 -18.83 -6.07 -22.93
N GLN A 21 -18.60 -7.33 -23.26
CA GLN A 21 -18.52 -8.40 -22.28
C GLN A 21 -17.47 -8.05 -21.22
N SER A 22 -17.74 -8.33 -19.94
CA SER A 22 -16.77 -8.07 -18.87
C SER A 22 -15.39 -8.62 -19.24
N PRO A 23 -14.31 -7.82 -19.14
CA PRO A 23 -12.95 -8.30 -19.41
C PRO A 23 -12.47 -9.31 -18.37
N TYR A 24 -13.14 -9.40 -17.21
CA TYR A 24 -12.76 -10.27 -16.10
C TYR A 24 -13.86 -11.29 -15.79
N ARG A 25 -13.44 -12.48 -15.35
CA ARG A 25 -14.35 -13.55 -14.95
C ARG A 25 -13.75 -14.34 -13.81
N LEU A 26 -14.56 -14.59 -12.79
CA LEU A 26 -14.23 -15.53 -11.73
C LEU A 26 -14.36 -16.97 -12.23
N SER A 27 -13.50 -17.82 -11.69
CA SER A 27 -13.45 -19.25 -11.90
C SER A 27 -13.09 -19.94 -10.59
N TRP A 28 -13.84 -20.97 -10.21
CA TRP A 28 -13.60 -21.68 -8.95
C TRP A 28 -12.17 -22.20 -8.78
N GLU A 29 -11.56 -22.63 -9.88
CA GLU A 29 -10.19 -23.16 -9.86
C GLU A 29 -9.15 -22.06 -9.60
N LYS A 30 -9.12 -21.00 -10.40
CA LYS A 30 -8.08 -19.97 -10.29
C LYS A 30 -8.27 -19.12 -9.05
N ASP A 31 -9.49 -18.60 -8.84
CA ASP A 31 -9.82 -17.74 -7.72
C ASP A 31 -9.78 -18.56 -6.41
N GLY A 32 -10.12 -19.85 -6.44
CA GLY A 32 -9.92 -20.75 -5.30
C GLY A 32 -8.45 -20.89 -4.90
N ILE A 33 -7.54 -21.03 -5.88
CA ILE A 33 -6.09 -21.09 -5.63
C ILE A 33 -5.57 -19.75 -5.13
N ILE A 34 -5.95 -18.63 -5.76
CA ILE A 34 -5.49 -17.29 -5.39
C ILE A 34 -5.99 -16.93 -3.99
N LEU A 35 -7.28 -17.11 -3.72
CA LEU A 35 -7.87 -16.83 -2.42
C LEU A 35 -7.30 -17.74 -1.34
N GLY A 36 -7.14 -19.05 -1.62
CA GLY A 36 -6.57 -20.01 -0.69
C GLY A 36 -5.11 -19.69 -0.33
N SER A 37 -4.30 -19.36 -1.33
CA SER A 37 -2.91 -18.95 -1.11
C SER A 37 -2.81 -17.59 -0.41
N GLY A 38 -3.66 -16.62 -0.78
CA GLY A 38 -3.79 -15.34 -0.10
C GLY A 38 -4.15 -15.51 1.38
N ALA A 39 -5.12 -16.35 1.70
CA ALA A 39 -5.50 -16.67 3.08
C ALA A 39 -4.35 -17.33 3.86
N ALA A 40 -3.62 -18.25 3.23
CA ALA A 40 -2.44 -18.89 3.85
C ALA A 40 -1.34 -17.87 4.14
N VAL A 41 -1.03 -16.97 3.20
CA VAL A 41 -0.09 -15.86 3.38
C VAL A 41 -0.56 -14.93 4.49
N SER A 42 -1.85 -14.61 4.56
CA SER A 42 -2.42 -13.77 5.61
C SER A 42 -2.24 -14.35 7.00
N ILE A 43 -2.60 -15.63 7.18
CA ILE A 43 -2.46 -16.33 8.44
C ILE A 43 -0.98 -16.41 8.85
N LEU A 44 -0.10 -16.79 7.92
CA LEU A 44 1.33 -16.90 8.17
C LEU A 44 1.95 -15.54 8.51
N GLY A 45 1.71 -14.53 7.68
CA GLY A 45 2.22 -13.18 7.84
C GLY A 45 1.81 -12.56 9.17
N TYR A 46 0.50 -12.62 9.49
CA TYR A 46 0.00 -12.16 10.78
C TYR A 46 0.64 -12.90 11.96
N SER A 47 0.68 -14.23 11.91
CA SER A 47 1.25 -15.06 12.99
C SER A 47 2.73 -14.83 13.21
N LEU A 48 3.48 -14.52 12.14
CA LEU A 48 4.90 -14.18 12.20
C LEU A 48 5.12 -12.77 12.76
N GLU A 49 4.33 -11.80 12.35
CA GLU A 49 4.47 -10.40 12.80
C GLU A 49 4.21 -10.24 14.30
N GLN A 50 3.27 -11.00 14.87
CA GLN A 50 3.03 -11.03 16.32
C GLN A 50 4.23 -11.52 17.14
N LYS A 51 5.24 -12.13 16.49
CA LYS A 51 6.45 -12.63 17.15
C LYS A 51 7.63 -11.66 17.06
N ILE A 52 7.41 -10.43 16.58
CA ILE A 52 8.42 -9.37 16.59
C ILE A 52 8.42 -8.75 17.98
N ASN A 53 9.58 -8.72 18.63
CA ASN A 53 9.73 -8.07 19.93
C ASN A 53 10.08 -6.58 19.74
N PRO A 54 9.54 -5.67 20.56
CA PRO A 54 9.99 -4.29 20.56
C PRO A 54 11.46 -4.16 20.96
N LEU A 55 12.08 -3.03 20.64
CA LEU A 55 13.44 -2.71 21.08
C LEU A 55 13.47 -2.48 22.60
N SER A 56 14.54 -2.94 23.24
CA SER A 56 14.88 -2.52 24.61
C SER A 56 15.57 -1.16 24.64
N VAL A 57 15.59 -0.52 25.81
CA VAL A 57 16.31 0.75 26.01
C VAL A 57 17.80 0.59 25.68
N GLN A 58 18.40 -0.52 26.11
CA GLN A 58 19.82 -0.81 25.86
C GLN A 58 20.11 -0.97 24.37
N GLU A 59 19.23 -1.62 23.62
CA GLU A 59 19.37 -1.73 22.16
C GLU A 59 19.26 -0.37 21.47
N ILE A 60 18.35 0.50 21.92
CA ILE A 60 18.19 1.86 21.38
C ILE A 60 19.46 2.68 21.61
N GLU A 61 20.02 2.64 22.82
CA GLU A 61 21.25 3.36 23.18
C GLU A 61 22.48 2.85 22.41
N ALA A 62 22.49 1.57 22.02
CA ALA A 62 23.55 0.97 21.22
C ALA A 62 23.43 1.27 19.70
N LEU A 63 22.35 1.91 19.25
CA LEU A 63 22.16 2.21 17.83
C LEU A 63 23.17 3.26 17.35
N SER A 64 23.77 2.97 16.20
CA SER A 64 24.68 3.90 15.52
C SER A 64 24.38 3.96 14.04
N ARG A 65 24.31 5.19 13.49
CA ARG A 65 24.14 5.43 12.05
C ARG A 65 25.29 4.85 11.22
N ASN A 66 26.46 4.67 11.83
CA ASN A 66 27.61 4.08 11.16
C ASN A 66 27.41 2.57 10.89
N ASN A 67 26.49 1.93 11.62
CA ASN A 67 26.20 0.51 11.50
C ASN A 67 25.12 0.21 10.44
N ILE A 68 24.58 1.22 9.76
CA ILE A 68 23.67 1.05 8.62
C ILE A 68 24.32 1.52 7.32
N ASN A 69 23.78 1.03 6.20
CA ASN A 69 24.21 1.37 4.84
C ASN A 69 24.09 2.89 4.57
N ALA A 70 25.03 3.42 3.79
CA ALA A 70 25.12 4.86 3.52
C ALA A 70 23.84 5.44 2.88
N PHE A 71 23.18 4.66 2.03
CA PHE A 71 21.93 5.06 1.36
C PHE A 71 20.82 5.43 2.36
N ASP A 72 20.65 4.67 3.45
CA ASP A 72 19.56 4.90 4.40
C ASP A 72 19.91 5.89 5.53
N ARG A 73 21.19 6.28 5.65
CA ARG A 73 21.63 7.21 6.70
C ARG A 73 20.91 8.55 6.61
N SER A 74 20.66 9.07 5.42
CA SER A 74 19.94 10.35 5.28
C SER A 74 18.56 10.30 5.94
N ALA A 75 17.84 9.20 5.79
CA ALA A 75 16.50 9.05 6.37
C ALA A 75 16.51 9.11 7.91
N THR A 76 17.62 8.76 8.56
CA THR A 76 17.74 8.77 10.03
C THR A 76 17.78 10.17 10.66
N TYR A 77 17.94 11.22 9.85
CA TYR A 77 17.92 12.61 10.31
C TYR A 77 16.53 13.23 10.22
N HIS A 78 15.55 12.52 9.66
CA HIS A 78 14.21 13.04 9.44
C HIS A 78 13.20 12.32 10.33
N TRP A 79 12.44 13.11 11.09
CA TRP A 79 11.27 12.64 11.83
C TRP A 79 10.25 13.78 11.85
N SER A 80 9.00 13.46 11.51
CA SER A 80 7.91 14.42 11.55
C SER A 80 6.59 13.68 11.68
N LYS A 81 5.90 13.90 12.80
CA LYS A 81 4.59 13.29 13.06
C LYS A 81 3.53 13.75 12.06
N ASN A 82 3.58 15.03 11.64
CA ASN A 82 2.64 15.57 10.67
C ASN A 82 2.82 14.94 9.28
N LEU A 83 4.08 14.72 8.85
CA LEU A 83 4.34 14.05 7.56
C LEU A 83 3.93 12.58 7.61
N MET A 84 4.14 11.90 8.75
CA MET A 84 3.66 10.53 8.96
C MET A 84 2.13 10.46 8.80
N THR A 85 1.38 11.27 9.53
CA THR A 85 -0.09 11.28 9.43
C THR A 85 -0.59 11.66 8.03
N GLY A 86 0.06 12.62 7.36
CA GLY A 86 -0.27 12.98 5.98
C GLY A 86 -0.02 11.83 5.00
N SER A 87 1.09 11.11 5.16
CA SER A 87 1.41 9.92 4.37
C SER A 87 0.40 8.80 4.60
N ASP A 88 0.04 8.54 5.87
CA ASP A 88 -0.95 7.51 6.21
C ASP A 88 -2.31 7.81 5.57
N ALA A 89 -2.73 9.08 5.57
CA ALA A 89 -3.95 9.51 4.88
C ALA A 89 -3.84 9.29 3.36
N GLY A 90 -2.68 9.59 2.76
CA GLY A 90 -2.41 9.31 1.34
C GLY A 90 -2.56 7.84 0.98
N VAL A 91 -2.04 6.94 1.84
CA VAL A 91 -2.17 5.49 1.64
C VAL A 91 -3.63 5.06 1.71
N VAL A 92 -4.40 5.56 2.68
CA VAL A 92 -5.84 5.27 2.78
C VAL A 92 -6.58 5.75 1.52
N LEU A 93 -6.27 6.95 1.03
CA LEU A 93 -6.86 7.47 -0.21
C LEU A 93 -6.53 6.59 -1.41
N MET A 94 -5.27 6.15 -1.54
CA MET A 94 -4.86 5.24 -2.62
C MET A 94 -5.52 3.86 -2.49
N MET A 95 -5.63 3.32 -1.28
CA MET A 95 -6.34 2.07 -0.99
C MET A 95 -7.83 2.14 -1.35
N LEU A 96 -8.45 3.30 -1.24
CA LEU A 96 -9.84 3.51 -1.63
C LEU A 96 -10.00 3.91 -3.10
N SER A 97 -8.91 4.28 -3.80
CA SER A 97 -8.97 4.76 -5.18
C SER A 97 -9.64 3.80 -6.18
N PRO A 98 -9.53 2.46 -6.07
CA PRO A 98 -10.25 1.54 -6.95
C PRO A 98 -11.77 1.67 -6.87
N LEU A 99 -12.33 2.20 -5.78
CA LEU A 99 -13.78 2.45 -5.69
C LEU A 99 -14.28 3.45 -6.74
N SER A 100 -13.40 4.32 -7.25
CA SER A 100 -13.73 5.26 -8.33
C SER A 100 -14.11 4.55 -9.63
N LEU A 101 -13.65 3.31 -9.86
CA LEU A 101 -14.01 2.51 -11.03
C LEU A 101 -15.54 2.29 -11.10
N PHE A 102 -16.20 2.14 -9.95
CA PHE A 102 -17.64 1.89 -9.88
C PHE A 102 -18.53 3.12 -10.14
N LEU A 103 -17.92 4.27 -10.44
CA LEU A 103 -18.65 5.42 -10.98
C LEU A 103 -19.14 5.14 -12.41
N ASP A 104 -18.47 4.26 -13.14
CA ASP A 104 -18.90 3.77 -14.45
C ASP A 104 -19.95 2.65 -14.35
N ASN A 105 -20.99 2.72 -15.20
CA ASN A 105 -22.11 1.78 -15.16
C ASN A 105 -21.75 0.38 -15.68
N ASN A 106 -20.78 0.24 -16.59
CA ASN A 106 -20.37 -1.06 -17.11
C ASN A 106 -19.49 -1.78 -16.09
N VAL A 107 -18.54 -1.07 -15.48
CA VAL A 107 -17.75 -1.60 -14.37
C VAL A 107 -18.65 -2.04 -13.20
N ARG A 108 -19.67 -1.25 -12.86
CA ARG A 108 -20.58 -1.56 -11.73
C ARG A 108 -21.37 -2.87 -11.93
N LYS A 109 -21.65 -3.28 -13.18
CA LYS A 109 -22.30 -4.57 -13.45
C LYS A 109 -21.46 -5.76 -12.99
N ASP A 110 -20.14 -5.58 -12.95
CA ASP A 110 -19.17 -6.60 -12.56
C ASP A 110 -18.59 -6.35 -11.17
N PHE A 111 -19.33 -5.62 -10.32
CA PHE A 111 -18.93 -5.25 -8.96
C PHE A 111 -18.40 -6.43 -8.15
N GLN A 112 -19.07 -7.58 -8.21
CA GLN A 112 -18.66 -8.78 -7.47
C GLN A 112 -17.29 -9.30 -7.93
N THR A 113 -17.09 -9.43 -9.24
CA THR A 113 -15.83 -9.90 -9.84
C THR A 113 -14.66 -8.98 -9.48
N ILE A 114 -14.84 -7.66 -9.67
CA ILE A 114 -13.78 -6.68 -9.39
C ILE A 114 -13.48 -6.63 -7.89
N SER A 115 -14.51 -6.66 -7.03
CA SER A 115 -14.31 -6.66 -5.58
C SER A 115 -13.59 -7.90 -5.09
N ALA A 116 -13.88 -9.08 -5.66
CA ALA A 116 -13.17 -10.33 -5.34
C ALA A 116 -11.69 -10.24 -5.72
N MET A 117 -11.38 -9.83 -6.96
CA MET A 117 -10.00 -9.64 -7.40
C MET A 117 -9.24 -8.61 -6.55
N TYR A 118 -9.91 -7.53 -6.14
CA TYR A 118 -9.28 -6.53 -5.30
C TYR A 118 -9.01 -7.05 -3.89
N PHE A 119 -9.97 -7.79 -3.32
CA PHE A 119 -9.81 -8.44 -2.03
C PHE A 119 -8.63 -9.42 -2.04
N GLU A 120 -8.55 -10.27 -3.07
CA GLU A 120 -7.42 -11.17 -3.29
C GLU A 120 -6.09 -10.41 -3.36
N THR A 121 -6.04 -9.31 -4.12
CA THR A 121 -4.86 -8.44 -4.21
C THR A 121 -4.44 -7.91 -2.84
N MET A 122 -5.41 -7.47 -2.02
CA MET A 122 -5.14 -6.92 -0.69
C MET A 122 -4.64 -7.97 0.32
N LEU A 123 -5.07 -9.23 0.22
CA LEU A 123 -4.53 -10.30 1.07
C LEU A 123 -3.00 -10.42 0.91
N PHE A 124 -2.51 -10.37 -0.32
CA PHE A 124 -1.06 -10.37 -0.55
C PHE A 124 -0.40 -9.05 -0.16
N ALA A 125 -0.98 -7.92 -0.58
CA ALA A 125 -0.37 -6.61 -0.37
C ALA A 125 -0.20 -6.26 1.12
N VAL A 126 -1.13 -6.69 1.98
CA VAL A 126 -1.10 -6.42 3.42
C VAL A 126 -0.14 -7.35 4.15
N PHE A 127 -0.17 -8.66 3.85
CA PHE A 127 0.46 -9.66 4.72
C PHE A 127 1.80 -10.21 4.22
N LEU A 128 2.10 -10.11 2.92
CA LEU A 128 3.41 -10.50 2.43
C LEU A 128 4.55 -9.65 3.06
N PRO A 129 4.40 -8.32 3.27
CA PRO A 129 5.38 -7.53 4.00
C PRO A 129 5.62 -8.01 5.43
N SER A 130 4.59 -8.53 6.12
CA SER A 130 4.68 -9.02 7.50
C SER A 130 5.67 -10.17 7.65
N ILE A 131 5.74 -11.06 6.65
CA ILE A 131 6.73 -12.15 6.59
C ILE A 131 8.15 -11.58 6.51
N ALA A 132 8.37 -10.61 5.62
CA ALA A 132 9.68 -9.97 5.45
C ALA A 132 10.10 -9.17 6.69
N LYS A 133 9.16 -8.47 7.32
CA LYS A 133 9.39 -7.71 8.57
C LYS A 133 9.82 -8.64 9.69
N ARG A 134 9.20 -9.82 9.82
CA ARG A 134 9.62 -10.80 10.81
C ARG A 134 10.97 -11.43 10.49
N ALA A 135 11.27 -11.66 9.22
CA ALA A 135 12.55 -12.26 8.81
C ALA A 135 13.74 -11.30 9.04
N THR A 136 13.52 -9.99 8.87
CA THR A 136 14.60 -9.00 8.93
C THR A 136 14.66 -8.21 10.23
N GLU A 137 13.52 -8.02 10.91
CA GLU A 137 13.39 -7.19 12.12
C GLU A 137 14.11 -5.84 12.03
N ARG A 138 14.12 -5.28 10.81
CA ARG A 138 14.95 -4.13 10.46
C ARG A 138 14.45 -2.88 11.18
N VAL A 139 15.35 -2.25 11.95
CA VAL A 139 15.08 -1.01 12.67
C VAL A 139 14.77 0.14 11.69
N ARG A 140 13.66 0.85 11.94
CA ARG A 140 13.20 1.98 11.11
C ARG A 140 14.15 3.18 11.26
N PRO A 141 14.37 3.97 10.19
CA PRO A 141 15.30 5.10 10.23
C PRO A 141 15.01 6.13 11.33
N PHE A 142 13.74 6.40 11.64
CA PHE A 142 13.38 7.42 12.62
C PHE A 142 13.83 7.09 14.05
N ILE A 143 14.08 5.82 14.37
CA ILE A 143 14.51 5.38 15.71
C ILE A 143 15.88 5.97 16.08
N TYR A 144 16.74 6.18 15.08
CA TYR A 144 18.06 6.79 15.24
C TYR A 144 17.97 8.31 15.51
N ASN A 145 16.83 8.95 15.27
CA ASN A 145 16.66 10.38 15.47
C ASN A 145 16.50 10.69 16.97
N GLU A 146 17.25 11.68 17.47
CA GLU A 146 17.20 12.11 18.87
C GLU A 146 15.88 12.80 19.23
N GLN A 147 15.20 13.39 18.25
CA GLN A 147 13.92 14.07 18.43
C GLN A 147 12.73 13.11 18.56
N THR A 148 12.91 11.84 18.21
CA THR A 148 11.84 10.84 18.34
C THR A 148 11.59 10.51 19.81
N PRO A 149 10.34 10.61 20.31
CA PRO A 149 9.98 10.23 21.66
C PRO A 149 10.35 8.78 21.99
N LEU A 150 10.81 8.52 23.22
CA LEU A 150 11.18 7.16 23.66
C LEU A 150 10.01 6.17 23.52
N GLN A 151 8.77 6.61 23.77
CA GLN A 151 7.58 5.78 23.58
C GLN A 151 7.47 5.25 22.14
N ASP A 152 7.70 6.09 21.13
CA ASP A 152 7.65 5.69 19.72
C ASP A 152 8.81 4.75 19.36
N LYS A 153 9.93 4.83 20.09
CA LYS A 153 11.09 3.93 19.90
C LYS A 153 10.90 2.55 20.50
N LEU A 154 10.12 2.45 21.57
CA LEU A 154 9.79 1.20 22.26
C LEU A 154 8.60 0.48 21.63
N ASP A 155 7.94 1.08 20.63
CA ASP A 155 6.86 0.43 19.90
C ASP A 155 7.39 -0.69 18.99
N VAL A 156 6.59 -1.75 18.80
CA VAL A 156 6.94 -2.86 17.92
C VAL A 156 7.15 -2.42 16.47
N GLU A 157 6.50 -1.34 16.04
CA GLU A 157 6.67 -0.73 14.72
C GLU A 157 8.13 -0.32 14.46
N ALA A 158 8.92 -0.06 15.50
CA ALA A 158 10.34 0.30 15.38
C ALA A 158 11.16 -0.72 14.57
N ARG A 159 10.79 -2.01 14.58
CA ARG A 159 11.49 -3.09 13.85
C ARG A 159 10.85 -3.48 12.52
N LYS A 160 9.82 -2.76 12.08
CA LYS A 160 9.02 -3.12 10.90
C LYS A 160 9.38 -2.30 9.66
N SER A 161 10.68 -2.13 9.39
CA SER A 161 11.13 -1.27 8.29
C SER A 161 11.10 -1.92 6.91
N PHE A 162 11.20 -3.25 6.79
CA PHE A 162 11.42 -3.89 5.49
C PHE A 162 10.43 -5.01 5.14
N PHE A 163 9.74 -4.97 4.00
CA PHE A 163 9.47 -3.78 3.17
C PHE A 163 8.20 -3.07 3.65
N SER A 164 8.00 -1.84 3.18
CA SER A 164 6.92 -0.96 3.64
C SER A 164 5.54 -1.54 3.31
N GLY A 165 4.71 -1.77 4.33
CA GLY A 165 3.32 -2.19 4.14
C GLY A 165 2.49 -1.10 3.46
N HIS A 166 2.62 0.15 3.92
CA HIS A 166 1.93 1.31 3.35
C HIS A 166 2.20 1.46 1.84
N THR A 167 3.48 1.43 1.44
CA THR A 167 3.87 1.55 0.03
C THR A 167 3.38 0.35 -0.78
N THR A 168 3.40 -0.86 -0.22
CA THR A 168 2.88 -2.06 -0.90
C THR A 168 1.40 -1.95 -1.20
N VAL A 169 0.60 -1.52 -0.21
CA VAL A 169 -0.85 -1.33 -0.36
C VAL A 169 -1.14 -0.20 -1.37
N ALA A 170 -0.48 0.95 -1.24
CA ALA A 170 -0.67 2.08 -2.15
C ALA A 170 -0.34 1.70 -3.60
N PHE A 171 0.79 1.02 -3.82
CA PHE A 171 1.22 0.55 -5.13
C PHE A 171 0.31 -0.53 -5.70
N ALA A 172 -0.07 -1.53 -4.92
CA ALA A 172 -1.01 -2.57 -5.36
C ALA A 172 -2.35 -1.96 -5.76
N SER A 173 -2.85 -0.98 -5.02
CA SER A 173 -4.11 -0.29 -5.32
C SER A 173 -4.03 0.55 -6.59
N ALA A 174 -2.91 1.26 -6.79
CA ALA A 174 -2.63 2.04 -8.00
C ALA A 174 -2.58 1.15 -9.25
N VAL A 175 -1.86 0.04 -9.18
CA VAL A 175 -1.73 -0.93 -10.27
C VAL A 175 -3.09 -1.59 -10.54
N PHE A 176 -3.83 -1.97 -9.50
CA PHE A 176 -5.16 -2.55 -9.66
C PHE A 176 -6.12 -1.58 -10.35
N LEU A 177 -6.21 -0.33 -9.87
CA LEU A 177 -7.02 0.72 -10.49
C LEU A 177 -6.68 0.88 -11.97
N SER A 178 -5.39 1.01 -12.29
CA SER A 178 -4.93 1.26 -13.65
C SER A 178 -5.18 0.05 -14.57
N THR A 179 -4.98 -1.16 -14.06
CA THR A 179 -5.20 -2.41 -14.80
C THR A 179 -6.68 -2.61 -15.13
N VAL A 180 -7.56 -2.43 -14.13
CA VAL A 180 -9.00 -2.56 -14.36
C VAL A 180 -9.51 -1.45 -15.27
N TYR A 181 -9.04 -0.22 -15.11
CA TYR A 181 -9.37 0.87 -16.03
C TYR A 181 -8.98 0.53 -17.48
N ASP A 182 -7.75 0.04 -17.69
CA ASP A 182 -7.27 -0.34 -19.02
C ASP A 182 -8.10 -1.45 -19.67
N GLY A 183 -8.54 -2.44 -18.86
CA GLY A 183 -9.40 -3.53 -19.30
C GLY A 183 -10.81 -3.10 -19.72
N TYR A 184 -11.44 -2.18 -18.99
CA TYR A 184 -12.79 -1.70 -19.33
C TYR A 184 -12.80 -0.59 -20.39
N PHE A 185 -11.70 0.15 -20.52
CA PHE A 185 -11.61 1.29 -21.44
C PHE A 185 -10.44 1.15 -22.43
N PRO A 186 -10.40 0.06 -23.25
CA PRO A 186 -9.25 -0.30 -24.07
C PRO A 186 -8.92 0.71 -25.19
N ASP A 187 -9.83 1.61 -25.54
CA ASP A 187 -9.58 2.66 -26.54
C ASP A 187 -9.49 4.07 -25.92
N SER A 188 -9.49 4.17 -24.58
CA SER A 188 -9.41 5.46 -23.88
C SER A 188 -8.07 6.15 -24.08
N LYS A 189 -8.10 7.42 -24.50
CA LYS A 189 -6.91 8.28 -24.57
C LYS A 189 -6.32 8.59 -23.18
N TYR A 190 -7.06 8.32 -22.11
CA TYR A 190 -6.68 8.66 -20.74
C TYR A 190 -5.89 7.58 -20.01
N LYS A 191 -5.76 6.36 -20.56
CA LYS A 191 -5.07 5.24 -19.92
C LYS A 191 -3.70 5.60 -19.36
N ASN A 192 -2.86 6.23 -20.19
CA ASN A 192 -1.51 6.60 -19.80
C ASN A 192 -1.50 7.62 -18.66
N TYR A 193 -2.51 8.50 -18.60
CA TYR A 193 -2.67 9.47 -17.53
C TYR A 193 -3.15 8.82 -16.23
N VAL A 194 -4.04 7.82 -16.32
CA VAL A 194 -4.45 7.01 -15.15
C VAL A 194 -3.25 6.26 -14.59
N TRP A 195 -2.52 5.52 -15.43
CA TRP A 195 -1.29 4.82 -15.03
C TRP A 195 -0.25 5.76 -14.42
N ALA A 196 0.10 6.85 -15.12
CA ALA A 196 1.09 7.80 -14.62
C ALA A 196 0.61 8.47 -13.32
N GLY A 197 -0.64 8.94 -13.28
CA GLY A 197 -1.21 9.59 -12.11
C GLY A 197 -1.24 8.67 -10.88
N SER A 198 -1.76 7.46 -11.04
CA SER A 198 -1.86 6.47 -9.95
C SER A 198 -0.48 6.05 -9.44
N LEU A 199 0.50 5.83 -10.32
CA LEU A 199 1.85 5.42 -9.90
C LEU A 199 2.63 6.57 -9.24
N LEU A 200 2.43 7.81 -9.69
CA LEU A 200 3.08 8.98 -9.06
C LEU A 200 2.59 9.24 -7.64
N THR A 201 1.35 8.85 -7.33
CA THR A 201 0.76 9.01 -6.00
C THR A 201 0.84 7.74 -5.14
N ALA A 202 1.47 6.67 -5.64
CA ALA A 202 1.60 5.39 -4.98
C ALA A 202 2.79 5.32 -3.99
N SER A 203 2.80 6.19 -2.98
CA SER A 203 3.88 6.28 -2.00
C SER A 203 3.38 6.31 -0.56
#